data_AF-A0A6P1E4T9-F1
#
_entry.id   AF-A0A6P1E4T9-F1
#
_cell.length_a   1.000
_cell.length_b   1.000
_cell.length_c   1.000
_cell.angle_alpha   90.00
_cell.angle_beta   90.00
_cell.angle_gamma   90.00
#
_symmetry.space_group_name_H-M   'P 1'
#
loop_
_entity.id
_entity.type
_entity.pdbx_description
1 polymer ?
#
loop_
_entity_poly.entity_id
_entity_poly.type
_entity_poly.pdbx_seq_one_letter_code
_entity_poly.pdbx_strand_id
1 'polypeptide(L)' 'CTSAGNAALMSEPLQHTLCDHAAGNYRILVTLAAELLAVAAQHERPQLDEALFLEVVTPPPTARPRRAALSR' A
#
# COMPACT_ATOMS: atom_id res chain seq x y z
N CYS A 1 17.72 -23.02 -6.38
CA CYS A 1 16.48 -22.22 -6.47
C CYS A 1 16.88 -20.75 -6.35
N THR A 2 16.93 -20.04 -7.46
CA THR A 2 17.28 -18.61 -7.47
C THR A 2 16.12 -17.85 -6.83
N SER A 3 16.34 -17.27 -5.66
CA SER A 3 15.44 -16.23 -5.13
C SER A 3 15.54 -15.04 -6.07
N ALA A 4 14.48 -14.79 -6.85
CA ALA A 4 14.36 -13.58 -7.63
C ALA A 4 13.92 -12.43 -6.70
N GLY A 5 14.57 -11.27 -6.80
CA GLY A 5 14.25 -10.07 -6.02
C GLY A 5 15.08 -9.90 -4.74
N ASN A 6 14.82 -8.81 -4.03
CA ASN A 6 15.49 -8.47 -2.77
C ASN A 6 14.64 -8.96 -1.58
N ALA A 7 15.06 -10.03 -0.91
CA ALA A 7 14.35 -10.60 0.24
C ALA A 7 14.31 -9.64 1.45
N ALA A 8 15.21 -8.66 1.51
CA ALA A 8 15.22 -7.62 2.55
C ALA A 8 14.37 -6.38 2.19
N LEU A 9 13.70 -6.39 1.03
CA LEU A 9 12.91 -5.26 0.55
C LEU A 9 11.68 -4.99 1.42
N MET A 10 11.08 -6.02 2.02
CA MET A 10 9.92 -5.89 2.92
C MET A 10 10.30 -6.28 4.34
N SER A 11 9.86 -5.50 5.34
CA SER A 11 9.94 -5.93 6.74
C SER A 11 9.07 -7.20 6.96
N GLU A 12 9.51 -8.12 7.81
CA GLU A 12 8.69 -9.27 8.23
C GLU A 12 7.29 -8.87 8.74
N PRO A 13 7.15 -7.85 9.61
CA PRO A 13 5.83 -7.44 10.08
C PRO A 13 4.93 -6.84 8.97
N LEU A 14 5.49 -6.16 7.96
CA LEU A 14 4.73 -5.73 6.79
C LEU A 14 4.19 -6.93 6.01
N GLN A 15 4.99 -7.99 5.82
CA GLN A 15 4.54 -9.19 5.10
C GLN A 15 3.33 -9.83 5.78
N HIS A 16 3.35 -9.93 7.11
CA HIS A 16 2.22 -10.45 7.88
C HIS A 16 0.98 -9.55 7.74
N THR A 17 1.16 -8.24 7.80
CA THR A 17 0.09 -7.25 7.64
C THR A 17 -0.56 -7.34 6.25
N LEU A 18 0.22 -7.50 5.19
CA LEU A 18 -0.29 -7.69 3.83
C LEU A 18 -1.09 -8.99 3.69
N CYS A 19 -0.62 -10.07 4.30
CA CYS A 19 -1.34 -11.35 4.33
C CYS A 19 -2.68 -11.26 5.06
N ASP A 20 -2.71 -10.60 6.22
CA ASP A 20 -3.93 -10.37 7.01
C ASP A 20 -4.93 -9.50 6.23
N HIS A 21 -4.46 -8.37 5.69
CA HIS A 21 -5.29 -7.45 4.90
C HIS A 21 -5.87 -8.11 3.64
N ALA A 22 -5.09 -8.95 2.98
CA ALA A 22 -5.53 -9.65 1.78
C ALA A 22 -6.61 -10.71 2.07
N ALA A 23 -6.72 -11.23 3.30
CA ALA A 23 -7.68 -12.26 3.69
C ALA A 23 -7.75 -13.45 2.70
N GLY A 24 -6.59 -13.89 2.19
CA GLY A 24 -6.49 -14.96 1.18
C GLY A 24 -6.74 -14.53 -0.27
N ASN A 25 -7.06 -13.26 -0.53
CA ASN A 25 -7.22 -12.71 -1.86
C ASN A 25 -5.87 -12.25 -2.44
N TYR A 26 -5.22 -13.13 -3.19
CA TYR A 26 -3.95 -12.84 -3.84
C TYR A 26 -3.99 -11.66 -4.80
N ARG A 27 -5.14 -11.31 -5.40
CA ARG A 27 -5.24 -10.11 -6.23
C ARG A 27 -5.07 -8.85 -5.40
N ILE A 28 -5.71 -8.78 -4.22
CA ILE A 28 -5.55 -7.64 -3.31
C ILE A 28 -4.11 -7.55 -2.83
N LEU A 29 -3.50 -8.68 -2.44
CA LEU A 29 -2.11 -8.74 -2.01
C LEU A 29 -1.14 -8.20 -3.06
N VAL A 30 -1.23 -8.70 -4.29
CA VAL A 30 -0.33 -8.30 -5.39
C VAL A 30 -0.54 -6.83 -5.76
N THR A 31 -1.78 -6.35 -5.80
CA THR A 31 -2.06 -4.95 -6.07
C THR A 31 -1.47 -4.05 -4.99
N LEU A 32 -1.68 -4.35 -3.71
CA LEU A 32 -1.10 -3.55 -2.61
C LEU A 32 0.43 -3.56 -2.63
N ALA A 33 1.05 -4.70 -2.87
CA ALA A 33 2.50 -4.80 -2.99
C ALA A 33 3.04 -3.93 -4.14
N ALA A 34 2.33 -3.90 -5.29
CA ALA A 34 2.68 -3.05 -6.42
C ALA A 34 2.54 -1.56 -6.09
N GLU A 35 1.46 -1.15 -5.42
CA GLU A 35 1.24 0.23 -4.98
C GLU A 35 2.33 0.68 -4.00
N LEU A 36 2.65 -0.14 -2.98
CA LEU A 36 3.72 0.16 -2.03
C LEU A 36 5.07 0.31 -2.72
N LEU A 37 5.37 -0.58 -3.67
CA LEU A 37 6.62 -0.50 -4.43
C LEU A 37 6.69 0.79 -5.26
N ALA A 38 5.60 1.19 -5.89
CA ALA A 38 5.53 2.41 -6.67
C ALA A 38 5.74 3.66 -5.80
N VAL A 39 5.12 3.70 -4.62
CA VAL A 39 5.27 4.82 -3.67
C VAL A 39 6.69 4.84 -3.09
N ALA A 40 7.24 3.70 -2.69
CA ALA A 40 8.62 3.63 -2.21
C ALA A 40 9.64 4.09 -3.27
N ALA A 41 9.42 3.73 -4.54
CA ALA A 41 10.26 4.17 -5.64
C ALA A 41 10.18 5.70 -5.84
N GLN A 42 9.00 6.30 -5.69
CA GLN A 42 8.83 7.76 -5.77
C GLN A 42 9.48 8.51 -4.61
N HIS A 43 9.48 7.91 -3.42
CA HIS A 43 10.06 8.50 -2.21
C HIS A 43 11.50 8.05 -1.92
N GLU A 44 12.13 7.32 -2.85
CA GLU A 44 13.49 6.75 -2.73
C GLU A 44 13.71 5.96 -1.43
N ARG A 45 12.66 5.25 -0.96
CA ARG A 45 12.77 4.43 0.25
C ARG A 45 13.42 3.08 -0.07
N PRO A 46 14.46 2.68 0.68
CA PRO A 46 15.19 1.44 0.43
C PRO A 46 14.47 0.18 0.91
N GLN A 47 13.47 0.32 1.80
CA GLN A 47 12.70 -0.76 2.38
C GLN A 47 11.21 -0.37 2.44
N LEU A 48 10.34 -1.37 2.29
CA LEU A 48 8.91 -1.31 2.49
C LEU A 48 8.62 -1.75 3.93
N ASP A 49 8.01 -0.85 4.71
CA ASP A 49 7.72 -1.02 6.13
C ASP A 49 6.23 -0.69 6.43
N GLU A 50 5.76 -1.00 7.65
CA GLU A 50 4.36 -0.72 8.03
C GLU A 50 4.01 0.77 7.98
N ALA A 51 4.95 1.69 8.18
CA ALA A 51 4.64 3.12 8.12
C ALA A 51 4.25 3.50 6.69
N LEU A 52 4.98 3.01 5.68
CA LEU A 52 4.61 3.16 4.28
C LEU A 52 3.24 2.52 3.98
N PHE A 53 2.96 1.34 4.54
CA PHE A 53 1.65 0.70 4.40
C PHE A 53 0.51 1.59 4.93
N LEU A 54 0.69 2.19 6.10
CA LEU A 54 -0.30 3.10 6.67
C LEU A 54 -0.47 4.35 5.80
N GLU A 55 0.60 4.90 5.23
CA GLU A 55 0.54 6.03 4.31
C GLU A 55 -0.30 5.71 3.05
N VAL A 56 -0.15 4.50 2.48
CA VAL A 56 -0.84 4.08 1.25
C VAL A 56 -2.28 3.63 1.50
N VAL A 57 -2.52 2.92 2.59
CA VAL A 57 -3.86 2.39 2.93
C VAL A 57 -4.75 3.46 3.56
N THR A 58 -4.17 4.50 4.17
CA THR A 58 -4.96 5.63 4.64
C THR A 58 -5.56 6.36 3.43
N PRO A 59 -6.89 6.40 3.28
CA PRO A 59 -7.48 7.15 2.19
C PRO A 59 -7.05 8.62 2.33
N PRO A 60 -6.60 9.29 1.25
CA PRO A 60 -6.26 10.69 1.33
C PRO A 60 -7.47 11.46 1.89
N PRO A 61 -7.26 12.45 2.78
CA PRO A 61 -8.35 13.20 3.37
C PRO A 61 -9.14 13.81 2.21
N THR A 62 -10.33 13.25 1.97
CA THR A 62 -11.15 13.67 0.85
C THR A 62 -11.40 15.17 0.97
N ALA A 63 -10.82 15.97 0.07
CA ALA A 63 -11.33 17.30 -0.19
C ALA A 63 -12.70 17.08 -0.84
N ARG A 64 -13.73 16.89 -0.02
CA ARG A 64 -15.12 16.81 -0.49
C ARG A 64 -15.46 18.21 -0.99
N PRO A 65 -15.60 18.48 -2.31
CA PRO A 65 -16.35 19.67 -2.68
C PRO A 65 -17.76 19.41 -2.17
N ARG A 66 -18.20 20.24 -1.21
CA ARG A 66 -19.60 20.33 -0.82
C ARG A 66 -20.39 20.43 -2.12
N ARG A 67 -21.18 19.41 -2.46
CA ARG A 67 -22.23 19.57 -3.48
C ARG A 67 -23.07 20.74 -3.01
N ALA A 68 -22.86 21.90 -3.63
CA ALA A 68 -23.70 23.05 -3.46
C ALA A 68 -25.12 22.58 -3.75
N ALA A 69 -25.99 22.74 -2.76
CA ALA A 69 -27.41 22.58 -2.92
C ALA A 69 -27.84 23.42 -4.12
N LEU A 70 -28.25 22.76 -5.20
CA LEU A 70 -29.03 23.40 -6.25
C LEU A 70 -30.49 23.17 -5.89
N SER A 71 -31.01 24.12 -5.12
CA SER A 71 -32.43 24.37 -4.97
C SER A 71 -33.04 24.63 -6.35
N ARG A 72 -34.05 23.83 -6.72
CA ARG A 72 -35.14 24.23 -7.62
C ARG A 72 -36.42 23.58 -7.14
#